data_AF-A0A957DB14-F1
#
_entry.id   AF-A0A957DB14-F1
#
_cell.length_a   1.000
_cell.length_b   1.000
_cell.length_c   1.000
_cell.angle_alpha   90.00
_cell.angle_beta   90.00
_cell.angle_gamma   90.00
#
_symmetry.space_group_name_H-M   'P 1'
#
loop_
_entity.id
_entity.type
_entity.pdbx_description
1 polymer ?
#
loop_
_entity_poly.entity_id
_entity_poly.type
_entity_poly.pdbx_seq_one_letter_code
_entity_poly.pdbx_strand_id
1 'polypeptide(L)' 'TMSRSQAKRTIRGSDLREELEAGGIHVRAGSMAGLAEEAPTAYKDVDRVIEVVHNAGIAKKVARIVPAAVVKG' A
#
# COMPACT_ATOMS: atom_id res chain seq x y z
N THR A 1 12.97 -2.59 3.93
CA THR A 1 12.08 -3.06 2.83
C THR A 1 12.24 -4.55 2.70
N MET A 2 11.14 -5.30 2.69
CA MET A 2 11.14 -6.76 2.46
C MET A 2 11.03 -7.06 0.96
N SER A 3 11.54 -8.22 0.51
CA SER A 3 11.35 -8.65 -0.88
C SER A 3 9.91 -9.13 -1.12
N ARG A 4 9.43 -9.09 -2.37
CA ARG A 4 8.07 -9.57 -2.74
C ARG A 4 7.81 -11.02 -2.30
N SER A 5 8.81 -11.89 -2.44
CA SER A 5 8.73 -13.28 -2.01
C SER A 5 8.63 -13.42 -0.49
N GLN A 6 9.26 -12.51 0.26
CA GLN A 6 9.20 -12.47 1.71
C GLN A 6 7.86 -11.90 2.19
N ALA A 7 7.31 -10.88 1.52
CA ALA A 7 5.98 -10.34 1.79
C ALA A 7 4.88 -11.42 1.68
N LYS A 8 4.90 -12.24 0.61
CA LYS A 8 3.96 -13.38 0.45
C LYS A 8 4.00 -14.40 1.59
N ARG A 9 5.16 -14.60 2.24
CA ARG A 9 5.33 -15.59 3.31
C ARG A 9 4.93 -15.03 4.68
N THR A 10 5.07 -13.72 4.86
CA THR A 10 4.85 -13.07 6.14
C THR A 10 3.45 -12.47 6.25
N ILE A 11 2.82 -12.13 5.13
CA ILE A 11 1.54 -11.41 5.10
C ILE A 11 0.50 -12.30 4.44
N ARG A 12 -0.56 -12.61 5.18
CA ARG A 12 -1.73 -13.27 4.61
C ARG A 12 -2.63 -12.20 4.00
N GLY A 13 -3.09 -12.42 2.77
CA GLY A 13 -3.97 -11.48 2.08
C GLY A 13 -5.29 -11.23 2.82
N SER A 14 -5.75 -12.22 3.62
CA SER A 14 -6.90 -12.06 4.53
C SER A 14 -6.66 -10.98 5.57
N ASP A 15 -5.51 -11.02 6.24
CA ASP A 15 -5.19 -10.14 7.35
C ASP A 15 -5.02 -8.71 6.84
N LEU A 16 -4.39 -8.56 5.66
CA LEU A 16 -4.30 -7.27 4.98
C LEU A 16 -5.67 -6.72 4.58
N ARG A 17 -6.59 -7.57 4.12
CA ARG A 17 -7.96 -7.15 3.80
C ARG A 17 -8.66 -6.62 5.05
N GLU A 18 -8.57 -7.35 6.15
CA GLU A 18 -9.18 -6.97 7.43
C GLU A 18 -8.59 -5.66 7.97
N GLU A 19 -7.28 -5.47 7.87
CA GLU A 19 -6.61 -4.23 8.27
C GLU A 19 -7.11 -3.03 7.44
N LEU A 20 -7.16 -3.18 6.11
CA LEU A 20 -7.63 -2.12 5.21
C LEU A 20 -9.12 -1.80 5.44
N GLU A 21 -9.96 -2.82 5.59
CA GLU A 21 -11.39 -2.65 5.83
C GLU A 21 -11.66 -2.04 7.21
N ALA A 22 -10.90 -2.39 8.24
CA ALA A 22 -10.94 -1.74 9.55
C ALA A 22 -10.52 -0.26 9.47
N GLY A 23 -9.63 0.09 8.54
CA GLY A 23 -9.27 1.47 8.20
C GLY A 23 -10.29 2.22 7.35
N GLY A 24 -11.43 1.60 7.01
CA GLY A 24 -12.48 2.20 6.18
C GLY A 24 -12.23 2.13 4.68
N ILE A 25 -11.29 1.29 4.23
CA ILE A 25 -10.96 1.11 2.82
C ILE A 25 -11.61 -0.19 2.32
N HIS A 26 -12.57 -0.08 1.39
CA HIS A 26 -13.24 -1.25 0.84
C HIS A 26 -12.34 -2.01 -0.15
N VAL A 27 -12.17 -3.32 0.06
CA VAL A 27 -11.27 -4.13 -0.77
C VAL A 27 -12.04 -5.18 -1.58
N ARG A 28 -11.77 -5.23 -2.88
CA ARG A 28 -12.19 -6.30 -3.78
C ARG A 28 -10.97 -6.85 -4.50
N ALA A 29 -10.62 -8.11 -4.27
CA ALA A 29 -9.45 -8.73 -4.89
C ALA A 29 -9.82 -10.05 -5.59
N GLY A 30 -9.29 -10.28 -6.80
CA GLY A 30 -9.47 -11.50 -7.57
C GLY A 30 -8.75 -12.71 -6.97
N SER A 31 -7.69 -12.48 -6.19
CA SER A 31 -7.06 -13.50 -5.36
C SER A 31 -6.42 -12.90 -4.10
N MET A 32 -6.42 -13.65 -2.99
CA MET A 32 -5.75 -13.22 -1.76
C MET A 32 -4.22 -13.21 -1.90
N ALA A 33 -3.68 -14.09 -2.75
CA ALA A 33 -2.25 -14.10 -3.05
C ALA A 33 -1.81 -12.82 -3.78
N GLY A 34 -2.60 -12.35 -4.76
CA GLY A 34 -2.34 -11.08 -5.44
C GLY A 34 -2.47 -9.89 -4.52
N LEU A 35 -3.44 -9.89 -3.60
CA LEU A 35 -3.57 -8.84 -2.58
C LEU A 35 -2.34 -8.80 -1.65
N ALA A 36 -1.82 -9.95 -1.23
CA ALA A 36 -0.64 -10.03 -0.37
C ALA A 36 0.66 -9.54 -1.05
N GLU A 37 0.75 -9.60 -2.39
CA GLU A 37 1.89 -9.05 -3.13
C GLU A 37 2.02 -7.53 -3.02
N GLU A 38 0.89 -6.85 -2.86
CA GLU A 38 0.81 -5.38 -2.82
C GLU A 38 0.73 -4.82 -1.41
N ALA A 39 0.93 -5.67 -0.40
CA ALA A 39 0.86 -5.27 0.99
C ALA A 39 1.71 -4.00 1.27
N PRO A 40 1.20 -3.02 2.03
CA PRO A 40 1.90 -1.74 2.26
C PRO A 40 3.32 -1.89 2.82
N THR A 41 3.59 -2.97 3.57
CA THR A 41 4.92 -3.33 4.09
C THR A 41 5.93 -3.73 3.01
N ALA A 42 5.49 -3.99 1.78
CA ALA A 42 6.36 -4.13 0.60
C ALA A 42 6.87 -2.76 0.11
N TYR A 43 6.23 -1.67 0.49
CA TYR A 43 6.58 -0.32 0.07
C TYR A 43 7.28 0.47 1.18
N LYS A 44 8.09 1.44 0.76
CA LYS A 44 8.66 2.43 1.68
C LYS A 44 7.54 3.37 2.13
N ASP A 45 7.72 4.02 3.27
CA ASP A 45 6.90 5.16 3.66
C ASP A 45 6.86 6.19 2.52
N VAL A 46 5.68 6.33 1.90
CA VAL A 46 5.45 7.20 0.75
C VAL A 46 5.59 8.67 1.14
N ASP A 47 5.20 9.05 2.35
CA ASP A 47 5.31 10.43 2.82
C ASP A 47 6.78 10.84 2.85
N ARG A 48 7.66 9.96 3.33
CA ARG A 48 9.12 10.21 3.31
C ARG A 48 9.66 10.42 1.89
N VAL A 49 9.18 9.65 0.90
CA VAL A 49 9.61 9.84 -0.49
C VAL A 49 9.16 11.20 -1.02
N ILE A 50 7.91 11.58 -0.75
CA ILE A 50 7.38 12.88 -1.17
C ILE A 50 8.14 14.03 -0.49
N GLU A 51 8.46 13.93 0.80
CA GLU A 51 9.26 14.93 1.51
C GLU A 51 10.61 15.19 0.85
N VAL A 52 11.34 14.13 0.49
CA VAL A 52 12.65 14.24 -0.17
C VAL A 52 12.53 14.97 -1.50
N VAL A 53 11.59 14.56 -2.35
CA VAL A 53 11.40 15.14 -3.69
C VAL A 53 10.96 16.61 -3.59
N HIS A 54 10.11 16.93 -2.61
CA HIS A 54 9.65 18.28 -2.37
C HIS A 54 10.77 19.21 -1.90
N ASN A 55 11.54 18.76 -0.89
CA ASN A 55 12.63 19.55 -0.31
C ASN A 55 13.81 19.71 -1.28
N ALA A 56 14.00 18.76 -2.20
CA ALA A 56 14.96 18.87 -3.29
C ALA A 56 14.51 19.86 -4.40
N GLY A 57 13.29 20.42 -4.33
CA GLY A 57 12.76 21.33 -5.34
C GLY A 57 12.38 20.67 -6.66
N ILE A 58 12.34 19.33 -6.71
CA ILE A 58 12.06 18.56 -7.94
C ILE A 58 10.56 18.57 -8.26
N ALA A 59 9.71 18.53 -7.24
CA ALA A 59 8.26 18.62 -7.40
C ALA A 59 7.60 19.39 -6.25
N LYS A 60 6.49 20.07 -6.53
CA LYS A 60 5.69 20.78 -5.52
C LYS A 60 4.58 19.85 -5.01
N LYS A 61 4.38 19.80 -3.68
CA LYS A 61 3.21 19.15 -3.09
C LYS A 61 1.96 19.95 -3.45
N VAL A 62 0.90 19.25 -3.86
CA VAL A 62 -0.38 19.86 -4.25
C VAL A 62 -1.52 19.34 -3.40
N ALA A 63 -1.71 18.02 -3.36
CA ALA A 63 -2.75 17.38 -2.56
C ALA A 63 -2.30 16.00 -2.12
N ARG A 64 -2.94 15.49 -1.06
CA ARG A 64 -2.83 14.09 -0.61
C ARG A 64 -4.21 13.46 -0.68
N ILE A 65 -4.29 12.30 -1.30
CA ILE A 65 -5.53 11.53 -1.45
C ILE A 65 -5.45 10.32 -0.51
N VAL A 66 -6.56 10.04 0.16
CA VAL A 66 -6.72 8.83 0.98
C VAL A 66 -7.72 7.92 0.25
N PRO A 67 -7.38 6.63 0.01
CA PRO A 67 -8.25 5.74 -0.73
C PRO A 67 -9.52 5.42 0.08
N ALA A 68 -10.66 5.37 -0.61
CA ALA A 68 -11.92 4.85 -0.05
C ALA A 68 -12.15 3.38 -0.45
N ALA A 69 -11.60 2.95 -1.59
CA ALA A 69 -11.70 1.58 -2.06
C ALA A 69 -10.50 1.17 -2.92
N VAL A 70 -10.20 -0.13 -2.93
CA VAL A 70 -9.18 -0.78 -3.75
C VAL A 70 -9.81 -1.97 -4.45
N VAL A 71 -9.77 -1.97 -5.79
CA VAL A 71 -10.23 -3.08 -6.62
C VAL A 71 -9.04 -3.65 -7.38
N LYS A 72 -8.72 -4.92 -7.12
CA LYS A 72 -7.55 -5.60 -7.68
C LYS A 72 -7.96 -6.90 -8.39
N GLY A 73 -7.67 -6.97 -9.69
CA GLY A 73 -7.72 -8.21 -10.48
C GLY A 73 -6.38 -8.90 -10.51
#